data_AF-A0A150SM81-F1
#
_entry.id   AF-A0A150SM81-F1
#
_cell.length_a   1.000
_cell.length_b   1.000
_cell.length_c   1.000
_cell.angle_alpha   90.00
_cell.angle_beta   90.00
_cell.angle_gamma   90.00
#
_symmetry.space_group_name_H-M   'P 1'
#
loop_
_entity.id
_entity.type
_entity.pdbx_description
1 polymer ?
#
loop_
_entity_poly.entity_id
_entity_poly.type
_entity_poly.pdbx_seq_one_letter_code
_entity_poly.pdbx_strand_id
1 'polypeptide(L)'
;MIARSFSNDARPCPTCECTPPACELPSTVAGSSYSSCEQVPAATSTPFNPPPGWDGSCASPGTVSAHRVYGISIGPVTEQPCAPRAVEPPIEEGPTQIVRACSTSLIPAVCPDIAFDCMPSLERANLPKGFRYCIVPDNENDEECPAPAGPEDAGPNYSDKLTFHGARHFPRDCPPCACVPDAKSLCYATVSVYEDRACGASRRIGAQRVYFGEEGACLPAGEGLGLGSLSAEWDLNQPGSCTPVGGGGPNKVTLCCLPEPDGATAQ
;
A
#
# COMPACT_ATOMS: atom_id res chain seq x y z
N MET A 1 -35.79 -7.06 -19.46
CA MET A 1 -34.63 -6.78 -20.34
C MET A 1 -33.56 -6.11 -19.48
N ILE A 2 -32.54 -6.87 -19.05
CA ILE A 2 -31.42 -6.28 -18.30
C ILE A 2 -30.38 -5.91 -19.35
N ALA A 3 -30.18 -4.62 -19.56
CA ALA A 3 -29.10 -4.13 -20.39
C ALA A 3 -27.90 -3.83 -19.48
N ARG A 4 -26.80 -4.56 -19.65
CA ARG A 4 -25.54 -4.28 -18.96
C ARG A 4 -24.64 -3.50 -19.90
N SER A 5 -24.02 -2.44 -19.41
CA SER A 5 -23.09 -1.62 -20.19
C SER A 5 -21.70 -1.79 -19.60
N PHE A 6 -20.76 -2.22 -20.43
CA PHE A 6 -19.35 -2.31 -20.11
C PHE A 6 -18.61 -1.20 -20.87
N SER A 7 -17.61 -0.60 -20.24
CA SER A 7 -16.80 0.45 -20.87
C SER A 7 -15.33 0.21 -20.54
N ASN A 8 -14.47 0.33 -21.54
CA ASN A 8 -13.02 0.29 -21.35
C ASN A 8 -12.46 1.57 -20.72
N ASP A 9 -13.27 2.63 -20.59
CA ASP A 9 -12.92 3.84 -19.82
C ASP A 9 -13.09 3.64 -18.31
N ALA A 10 -13.61 2.48 -17.88
CA ALA A 10 -13.67 2.11 -16.49
C ALA A 10 -12.24 1.84 -15.97
N ARG A 11 -11.55 2.89 -15.49
CA ARG A 11 -10.28 2.72 -14.78
C ARG A 11 -10.42 1.68 -13.65
N PRO A 12 -9.53 0.68 -13.58
CA PRO A 12 -9.50 -0.23 -12.44
C PRO A 12 -9.25 0.56 -11.16
N CYS A 13 -9.72 0.06 -10.02
CA CYS A 13 -9.31 0.68 -8.75
C CYS A 13 -7.80 0.51 -8.56
N PRO A 14 -7.15 1.44 -7.86
CA PRO A 14 -5.74 1.30 -7.53
C PRO A 14 -5.48 0.02 -6.74
N THR A 15 -4.30 -0.53 -6.93
CA THR A 15 -3.74 -1.55 -6.04
C THR A 15 -3.19 -0.84 -4.81
N CYS A 16 -3.45 -1.37 -3.62
CA CYS A 16 -2.91 -0.80 -2.39
C CYS A 16 -1.56 -1.43 -2.06
N GLU A 17 -0.61 -0.56 -1.73
CA GLU A 17 0.70 -0.90 -1.17
C GLU A 17 0.86 -0.22 0.19
N CYS A 18 1.79 -0.74 1.00
CA CYS A 18 2.19 -0.13 2.26
C CYS A 18 3.66 0.26 2.19
N THR A 19 4.00 1.45 2.69
CA THR A 19 5.41 1.76 2.95
C THR A 19 5.93 0.82 4.05
N PRO A 20 7.19 0.38 3.96
CA PRO A 20 7.79 -0.42 5.02
C PRO A 20 7.87 0.44 6.30
N PRO A 21 7.53 -0.11 7.48
CA PRO A 21 7.79 0.58 8.74
C PRO A 21 9.30 0.62 9.00
N ALA A 22 9.73 1.58 9.80
CA ALA A 22 11.15 1.76 10.12
C ALA A 22 11.32 2.19 11.57
N CYS A 23 12.27 1.58 12.27
CA CYS A 23 12.61 2.02 13.62
C CYS A 23 13.53 3.24 13.57
N GLU A 24 13.27 4.17 14.48
CA GLU A 24 13.93 5.46 14.56
C GLU A 24 14.59 5.62 15.93
N LEU A 25 15.84 6.09 15.92
CA LEU A 25 16.56 6.40 17.15
C LEU A 25 15.86 7.53 17.91
N PRO A 26 16.08 7.65 19.24
CA PRO A 26 15.46 8.70 20.02
C PRO A 26 15.76 10.09 19.47
N SER A 27 14.71 10.87 19.26
CA SER A 27 14.80 12.26 18.81
C SER A 27 14.90 13.26 19.96
N THR A 28 14.73 12.80 21.21
CA THR A 28 14.73 13.64 22.40
C THR A 28 15.82 13.22 23.37
N VAL A 29 16.74 14.13 23.67
CA VAL A 29 17.74 13.99 24.74
C VAL A 29 17.82 15.33 25.46
N ALA A 30 17.88 15.33 26.77
CA ALA A 30 18.01 16.56 27.55
C ALA A 30 18.85 16.34 28.81
N GLY A 31 19.63 17.34 29.17
CA GLY A 31 20.30 17.41 30.47
C GLY A 31 19.43 18.17 31.46
N SER A 32 19.38 17.73 32.71
CA SER A 32 18.65 18.40 33.78
C SER A 32 19.54 18.69 34.99
N SER A 33 19.18 19.71 35.78
CA SER A 33 19.86 19.99 37.04
C SER A 33 19.45 19.06 38.20
N TYR A 34 18.68 18.01 37.93
CA TYR A 34 18.21 17.04 38.91
C TYR A 34 18.80 15.67 38.59
N SER A 35 19.14 14.89 39.61
CA SER A 35 19.65 13.53 39.40
C SER A 35 18.58 12.54 38.92
N SER A 36 17.30 12.86 39.10
CA SER A 36 16.17 12.10 38.57
C SER A 36 15.66 12.72 37.27
N CYS A 37 15.19 11.87 36.36
CA CYS A 37 14.52 12.31 35.13
C CYS A 37 12.99 12.34 35.26
N GLU A 38 12.44 11.82 36.37
CA GLU A 38 11.02 11.89 36.65
C GLU A 38 10.61 13.29 37.11
N GLN A 39 9.48 13.79 36.56
CA GLN A 39 8.83 15.03 36.98
C GLN A 39 9.77 16.26 37.01
N VAL A 40 10.74 16.32 36.09
CA VAL A 40 11.68 17.43 35.99
C VAL A 40 10.95 18.69 35.48
N PRO A 41 11.01 19.82 36.21
CA PRO A 41 10.46 21.08 35.73
C PRO A 41 11.07 21.49 34.38
N ALA A 42 10.26 21.95 33.44
CA ALA A 42 10.75 22.36 32.11
C ALA A 42 11.86 23.44 32.19
N ALA A 43 11.81 24.33 33.20
CA ALA A 43 12.82 25.37 33.41
C ALA A 43 14.22 24.84 33.79
N THR A 44 14.32 23.61 34.26
CA THR A 44 15.59 22.97 34.66
C THR A 44 16.07 21.94 33.65
N SER A 45 15.30 21.72 32.57
CA SER A 45 15.65 20.85 31.46
C SER A 45 16.27 21.66 30.32
N THR A 46 17.44 21.22 29.85
CA THR A 46 18.14 21.82 28.71
C THR A 46 18.14 20.81 27.56
N PRO A 47 17.41 21.08 26.46
CA PRO A 47 17.39 20.20 25.30
C PRO A 47 18.78 20.01 24.68
N PHE A 48 19.06 18.76 24.29
CA PHE A 48 20.29 18.30 23.65
C PHE A 48 19.97 17.26 22.56
N ASN A 49 18.90 17.53 21.81
CA ASN A 49 18.35 16.60 20.84
C ASN A 49 19.30 16.33 19.67
N PRO A 50 19.40 15.08 19.17
CA PRO A 50 20.13 14.79 17.93
C PRO A 50 19.53 15.54 16.72
N PRO A 51 20.30 15.64 15.62
CA PRO A 51 19.78 16.23 14.39
C PRO A 51 18.60 15.41 13.82
N PRO A 52 17.72 16.02 13.01
CA PRO A 52 16.67 15.28 12.32
C PRO A 52 17.24 14.18 11.42
N GLY A 53 16.63 12.98 11.43
CA GLY A 53 17.08 11.83 10.63
C GLY A 53 18.40 11.21 11.09
N TRP A 54 18.78 11.44 12.35
CA TRP A 54 20.02 10.91 12.92
C TRP A 54 20.11 9.39 12.87
N ASP A 55 21.23 8.89 12.38
CA ASP A 55 21.52 7.47 12.15
C ASP A 55 22.32 6.81 13.28
N GLY A 56 22.60 7.54 14.36
CA GLY A 56 23.40 7.07 15.50
C GLY A 56 24.88 7.44 15.42
N SER A 57 25.33 8.03 14.30
CA SER A 57 26.68 8.57 14.19
C SER A 57 26.98 9.62 15.26
N CYS A 58 28.26 9.89 15.53
CA CYS A 58 28.60 10.90 16.54
C CYS A 58 28.03 12.27 16.15
N ALA A 59 27.20 12.86 17.01
CA ALA A 59 26.59 14.16 16.80
C ALA A 59 26.84 15.10 17.98
N SER A 60 27.16 16.37 17.67
CA SER A 60 27.30 17.46 18.65
C SER A 60 26.29 18.57 18.32
N PRO A 61 25.00 18.42 18.69
CA PRO A 61 23.95 19.39 18.37
C PRO A 61 24.13 20.73 19.12
N GLY A 62 24.98 20.76 20.15
CA GLY A 62 25.27 21.95 20.94
C GLY A 62 26.23 21.62 22.08
N THR A 63 26.12 22.36 23.18
CA THR A 63 26.79 22.03 24.45
C THR A 63 25.89 22.39 25.63
N VAL A 64 25.80 21.51 26.64
CA VAL A 64 25.19 21.82 27.94
C VAL A 64 26.29 21.97 28.98
N SER A 65 26.26 23.08 29.71
CA SER A 65 27.28 23.41 30.72
C SER A 65 27.24 22.46 31.92
N ALA A 66 28.41 22.16 32.46
CA ALA A 66 28.63 21.29 33.62
C ALA A 66 27.74 21.52 34.86
N HIS A 67 27.34 22.76 35.12
CA HIS A 67 26.49 23.12 36.28
C HIS A 67 25.00 22.79 36.06
N ARG A 68 24.63 22.23 34.91
CA ARG A 68 23.23 21.99 34.52
C ARG A 68 22.92 20.54 34.16
N VAL A 69 23.84 19.61 34.42
CA VAL A 69 23.66 18.19 34.07
C VAL A 69 23.99 17.32 35.29
N TYR A 70 22.96 17.01 36.05
CA TYR A 70 22.94 16.01 37.13
C TYR A 70 22.15 14.77 36.69
N GLY A 71 21.28 14.90 35.69
CA GLY A 71 20.54 13.81 35.07
C GLY A 71 20.42 14.04 33.58
N ILE A 72 20.34 12.95 32.82
CA ILE A 72 20.23 12.98 31.37
C ILE A 72 19.05 12.10 30.99
N SER A 73 17.99 12.73 30.49
CA SER A 73 16.82 12.01 29.97
C SER A 73 17.04 11.70 28.50
N ILE A 74 16.86 10.43 28.12
CA ILE A 74 16.94 9.93 26.75
C ILE A 74 15.56 9.37 26.42
N GLY A 75 14.95 9.86 25.34
CA GLY A 75 13.65 9.36 24.89
C GLY A 75 13.69 7.90 24.44
N PRO A 76 12.52 7.27 24.24
CA PRO A 76 12.46 5.92 23.69
C PRO A 76 12.84 5.91 22.21
N VAL A 77 13.08 4.69 21.72
CA VAL A 77 13.08 4.41 20.28
C VAL A 77 11.64 4.60 19.77
N THR A 78 11.49 5.21 18.60
CA THR A 78 10.20 5.37 17.93
C THR A 78 10.13 4.52 16.67
N GLU A 79 8.96 4.47 16.07
CA GLU A 79 8.74 3.81 14.79
C GLU A 79 8.01 4.76 13.84
N GLN A 80 8.51 4.84 12.62
CA GLN A 80 7.77 5.36 11.49
C GLN A 80 6.71 4.31 11.09
N PRO A 81 5.40 4.62 11.22
CA PRO A 81 4.36 3.67 10.91
C PRO A 81 4.25 3.44 9.40
N CYS A 82 3.63 2.31 9.03
CA CYS A 82 3.24 2.05 7.66
C CYS A 82 2.25 3.11 7.16
N ALA A 83 2.49 3.65 5.98
CA ALA A 83 1.58 4.55 5.29
C ALA A 83 0.98 3.84 4.07
N PRO A 84 -0.35 3.92 3.85
CA PRO A 84 -0.97 3.39 2.65
C PRO A 84 -0.58 4.21 1.43
N ARG A 85 -0.32 3.52 0.32
CA ARG A 85 -0.03 4.09 -0.99
C ARG A 85 -0.93 3.45 -2.03
N ALA A 86 -1.70 4.26 -2.74
CA ALA A 86 -2.45 3.81 -3.90
C ALA A 86 -1.52 3.80 -5.12
N VAL A 87 -1.45 2.66 -5.80
CA VAL A 87 -0.77 2.51 -7.09
C VAL A 87 -1.83 2.48 -8.17
N GLU A 88 -1.86 3.54 -8.96
CA GLU A 88 -2.76 3.62 -10.10
C GLU A 88 -2.31 2.64 -11.18
N PRO A 89 -3.22 1.79 -11.70
CA PRO A 89 -2.90 0.95 -12.82
C PRO A 89 -2.62 1.82 -14.06
N PRO A 90 -1.75 1.34 -14.97
CA PRO A 90 -1.54 2.03 -16.24
C PRO A 90 -2.88 2.17 -16.98
N ILE A 91 -3.09 3.34 -17.58
CA ILE A 91 -4.24 3.59 -18.45
C ILE A 91 -3.94 2.91 -19.78
N GLU A 92 -4.76 1.95 -20.20
CA GLU A 92 -4.69 1.46 -21.57
C GLU A 92 -5.29 2.53 -22.50
N GLU A 93 -4.44 3.17 -23.30
CA GLU A 93 -4.88 4.13 -24.31
C GLU A 93 -5.46 3.37 -25.52
N GLY A 94 -6.75 3.55 -25.77
CA GLY A 94 -7.44 2.94 -26.90
C GLY A 94 -8.80 3.62 -27.14
N PRO A 95 -9.45 3.37 -28.30
CA PRO A 95 -10.78 3.88 -28.55
C PRO A 95 -11.74 3.34 -27.49
N THR A 96 -12.53 4.24 -26.88
CA THR A 96 -13.57 3.86 -25.93
C THR A 96 -14.54 2.89 -26.59
N GLN A 97 -14.53 1.64 -26.12
CA GLN A 97 -15.52 0.64 -26.51
C GLN A 97 -16.61 0.58 -25.44
N ILE A 98 -17.87 0.72 -25.87
CA ILE A 98 -19.04 0.49 -25.03
C ILE A 98 -19.70 -0.78 -25.51
N VAL A 99 -19.78 -1.80 -24.65
CA VAL A 99 -20.55 -3.01 -24.96
C VAL A 99 -21.85 -2.99 -24.18
N ARG A 100 -22.95 -3.14 -24.90
CA ARG A 100 -24.28 -3.30 -24.31
C ARG A 100 -24.72 -4.75 -24.45
N ALA A 101 -24.63 -5.52 -23.38
CA ALA A 101 -25.19 -6.86 -23.33
C ALA A 101 -26.68 -6.77 -22.99
N CYS A 102 -27.54 -7.29 -23.86
CA CYS A 102 -28.98 -7.32 -23.66
C CYS A 102 -29.42 -8.74 -23.28
N SER A 103 -30.03 -8.92 -22.10
CA SER A 103 -30.77 -10.15 -21.81
C SER A 103 -32.24 -10.00 -22.19
N THR A 104 -32.74 -10.90 -23.03
CA THR A 104 -34.18 -11.07 -23.30
C THR A 104 -34.68 -12.38 -22.71
N SER A 105 -35.99 -12.48 -22.47
CA SER A 105 -36.61 -13.74 -22.09
C SER A 105 -36.41 -14.74 -23.21
N LEU A 106 -35.73 -15.84 -22.89
CA LEU A 106 -35.56 -17.01 -23.73
C LEU A 106 -36.95 -17.51 -24.13
N ILE A 107 -37.14 -17.77 -25.42
CA ILE A 107 -38.31 -18.52 -25.89
C ILE A 107 -37.81 -19.97 -26.00
N PRO A 108 -38.07 -20.84 -25.01
CA PRO A 108 -37.48 -22.18 -24.92
C PRO A 108 -37.82 -23.12 -26.09
N ALA A 109 -38.65 -22.69 -27.04
CA ALA A 109 -39.12 -23.50 -28.16
C ALA A 109 -38.28 -23.36 -29.45
N VAL A 110 -37.11 -22.70 -29.42
CA VAL A 110 -36.34 -22.41 -30.65
C VAL A 110 -34.89 -22.91 -30.62
N CYS A 111 -34.44 -23.54 -29.53
CA CYS A 111 -33.13 -24.20 -29.48
C CYS A 111 -33.23 -25.69 -29.82
N PRO A 112 -32.25 -26.26 -30.55
CA PRO A 112 -32.16 -27.70 -30.78
C PRO A 112 -31.91 -28.52 -29.49
N ASP A 113 -31.34 -27.88 -28.46
CA ASP A 113 -30.95 -28.50 -27.19
C ASP A 113 -31.21 -27.53 -26.02
N ILE A 114 -31.60 -28.08 -24.87
CA ILE A 114 -31.90 -27.38 -23.60
C ILE A 114 -30.64 -26.92 -22.85
N ALA A 115 -29.46 -27.41 -23.25
CA ALA A 115 -28.17 -27.01 -22.66
C ALA A 115 -27.65 -25.66 -23.18
N PHE A 116 -28.33 -25.05 -24.16
CA PHE A 116 -27.90 -23.80 -24.80
C PHE A 116 -29.03 -22.77 -24.83
N ASP A 117 -28.67 -21.52 -24.56
CA ASP A 117 -29.55 -20.36 -24.67
C ASP A 117 -29.40 -19.72 -26.06
N CYS A 118 -30.38 -19.92 -26.95
CA CYS A 118 -30.37 -19.38 -28.31
C CYS A 118 -31.29 -18.18 -28.44
N MET A 119 -30.82 -17.17 -29.19
CA MET A 119 -31.60 -16.00 -29.60
C MET A 119 -31.90 -16.08 -31.11
N PRO A 120 -33.10 -16.49 -31.53
CA PRO A 120 -33.43 -16.72 -32.94
C PRO A 120 -33.37 -15.46 -33.81
N SER A 121 -33.51 -14.28 -33.19
CA SER A 121 -33.43 -12.97 -33.85
C SER A 121 -31.99 -12.56 -34.20
N LEU A 122 -30.99 -13.34 -33.79
CA LEU A 122 -29.56 -13.06 -33.95
C LEU A 122 -28.87 -14.02 -34.92
N GLU A 123 -29.57 -14.49 -35.96
CA GLU A 123 -28.86 -14.93 -37.16
C GLU A 123 -27.93 -13.79 -37.61
N ARG A 124 -26.67 -14.11 -37.90
CA ARG A 124 -25.60 -13.18 -38.28
C ARG A 124 -26.04 -12.17 -39.36
N ALA A 125 -27.02 -12.54 -40.19
CA ALA A 125 -27.64 -11.73 -41.23
C ALA A 125 -28.51 -10.56 -40.73
N ASN A 126 -28.97 -10.57 -39.47
CA ASN A 126 -29.89 -9.58 -38.90
C ASN A 126 -29.24 -8.64 -37.89
N LEU A 127 -27.92 -8.73 -37.67
CA LEU A 127 -27.20 -7.78 -36.83
C LEU A 127 -27.09 -6.42 -37.55
N PRO A 128 -27.41 -5.29 -36.90
CA PRO A 128 -27.12 -3.98 -37.45
C PRO A 128 -25.61 -3.82 -37.71
N LYS A 129 -25.23 -3.03 -38.72
CA LYS A 129 -23.82 -2.74 -38.99
C LYS A 129 -23.12 -2.23 -37.73
N GLY A 130 -21.96 -2.80 -37.42
CA GLY A 130 -21.17 -2.48 -36.22
C GLY A 130 -21.51 -3.29 -34.96
N PHE A 131 -22.51 -4.18 -35.00
CA PHE A 131 -22.83 -5.06 -33.88
C PHE A 131 -22.22 -6.45 -34.06
N ARG A 132 -21.72 -7.03 -32.96
CA ARG A 132 -21.16 -8.38 -32.89
C ARG A 132 -21.94 -9.24 -31.90
N TYR A 133 -21.97 -10.55 -32.15
CA TYR A 133 -22.47 -11.52 -31.20
C TYR A 133 -21.34 -11.94 -30.26
N CYS A 134 -21.57 -11.84 -28.95
CA CYS A 134 -20.58 -12.15 -27.93
C CYS A 134 -21.21 -12.96 -26.80
N ILE A 135 -20.42 -13.86 -26.23
CA ILE A 135 -20.73 -14.60 -25.01
C ILE A 135 -19.94 -14.01 -23.84
N VAL A 136 -20.53 -14.07 -22.64
CA VAL A 136 -19.88 -13.68 -21.39
C VAL A 136 -19.71 -14.96 -20.55
N PRO A 137 -18.50 -15.28 -20.05
CA PRO A 137 -18.30 -16.41 -19.15
C PRO A 137 -19.17 -16.27 -17.90
N ASP A 138 -19.73 -17.39 -17.42
CA ASP A 138 -20.62 -17.42 -16.25
C ASP A 138 -19.99 -16.86 -14.96
N ASN A 139 -18.66 -16.94 -14.86
CA ASN A 139 -17.90 -16.47 -13.71
C ASN A 139 -17.46 -15.01 -13.78
N GLU A 140 -17.78 -14.29 -14.88
CA GLU A 140 -17.46 -12.88 -15.10
C GLU A 140 -15.97 -12.54 -14.85
N ASN A 141 -15.06 -13.48 -15.10
CA ASN A 141 -13.61 -13.30 -14.88
C ASN A 141 -12.85 -13.07 -16.19
N ASP A 142 -11.58 -12.72 -16.06
CA ASP A 142 -10.64 -12.65 -17.18
C ASP A 142 -10.18 -14.05 -17.56
N GLU A 143 -10.89 -14.64 -18.51
CA GLU A 143 -10.56 -15.98 -19.04
C GLU A 143 -10.24 -15.92 -20.53
N GLU A 144 -9.61 -16.99 -21.03
CA GLU A 144 -9.42 -17.20 -22.46
C GLU A 144 -10.74 -17.60 -23.12
N CYS A 145 -10.94 -17.17 -24.36
CA CYS A 145 -12.15 -17.54 -25.08
C CYS A 145 -12.13 -19.02 -25.46
N PRO A 146 -13.27 -19.72 -25.34
CA PRO A 146 -13.34 -21.14 -25.60
C PRO A 146 -12.99 -21.42 -27.07
N ALA A 147 -11.98 -22.28 -27.29
CA ALA A 147 -11.67 -22.79 -28.61
C ALA A 147 -12.76 -23.79 -29.06
N PRO A 148 -13.06 -23.87 -30.37
CA PRO A 148 -13.92 -24.92 -30.89
C PRO A 148 -13.34 -26.31 -30.57
N ALA A 149 -14.18 -27.23 -30.08
CA ALA A 149 -13.76 -28.52 -29.53
C ALA A 149 -13.25 -29.54 -30.56
N GLY A 150 -13.06 -29.14 -31.81
CA GLY A 150 -12.48 -29.95 -32.88
C GLY A 150 -13.16 -29.70 -34.22
N PRO A 151 -12.71 -30.35 -35.31
CA PRO A 151 -13.33 -30.23 -36.62
C PRO A 151 -14.75 -30.84 -36.71
N GLU A 152 -15.14 -31.65 -35.72
CA GLU A 152 -16.46 -32.31 -35.66
C GLU A 152 -17.51 -31.48 -34.90
N ASP A 153 -17.07 -30.54 -34.06
CA ASP A 153 -17.91 -29.55 -33.40
C ASP A 153 -17.88 -28.25 -34.21
N ALA A 154 -18.72 -28.18 -35.25
CA ALA A 154 -18.87 -27.03 -36.16
C ALA A 154 -19.55 -25.80 -35.51
N GLY A 155 -19.35 -25.61 -34.21
CA GLY A 155 -19.87 -24.49 -33.44
C GLY A 155 -19.22 -23.15 -33.84
N PRO A 156 -19.87 -22.03 -33.50
CA PRO A 156 -19.31 -20.69 -33.72
C PRO A 156 -17.96 -20.51 -33.00
N ASN A 157 -16.95 -20.02 -33.74
CA ASN A 157 -15.62 -19.72 -33.20
C ASN A 157 -15.58 -18.31 -32.60
N TYR A 158 -15.55 -18.19 -31.27
CA TYR A 158 -15.47 -16.93 -30.55
C TYR A 158 -14.01 -16.51 -30.30
N SER A 159 -13.29 -16.19 -31.37
CA SER A 159 -11.86 -15.87 -31.29
C SER A 159 -11.54 -14.46 -30.79
N ASP A 160 -12.49 -13.53 -30.90
CA ASP A 160 -12.25 -12.12 -30.54
C ASP A 160 -12.44 -11.93 -29.03
N LYS A 161 -11.34 -11.73 -28.32
CA LYS A 161 -11.34 -11.43 -26.89
C LYS A 161 -11.45 -9.92 -26.66
N LEU A 162 -12.53 -9.48 -26.01
CA LEU A 162 -12.69 -8.09 -25.55
C LEU A 162 -12.76 -8.07 -24.01
N THR A 163 -11.77 -7.47 -23.37
CA THR A 163 -11.72 -7.32 -21.90
C THR A 163 -12.26 -5.98 -21.47
N PHE A 164 -13.10 -5.97 -20.44
CA PHE A 164 -13.68 -4.77 -19.84
C PHE A 164 -13.51 -4.79 -18.32
N HIS A 165 -13.37 -3.62 -17.71
CA HIS A 165 -13.49 -3.50 -16.26
C HIS A 165 -14.98 -3.40 -15.89
N GLY A 166 -15.46 -4.31 -15.06
CA GLY A 166 -16.89 -4.48 -14.79
C GLY A 166 -17.54 -3.22 -14.23
N ALA A 167 -18.30 -2.48 -15.04
CA ALA A 167 -19.21 -1.45 -14.56
C ALA A 167 -20.53 -2.12 -14.14
N ARG A 168 -20.57 -2.72 -12.94
CA ARG A 168 -21.88 -2.81 -12.28
C ARG A 168 -22.33 -1.37 -12.05
N HIS A 169 -23.57 -1.08 -12.44
CA HIS A 169 -24.26 0.16 -12.11
C HIS A 169 -23.96 0.55 -10.65
N PHE A 170 -23.78 1.86 -10.39
CA PHE A 170 -23.48 2.54 -9.11
C PHE A 170 -22.04 3.09 -8.99
N PRO A 171 -21.86 4.26 -8.33
CA PRO A 171 -20.59 4.98 -8.32
C PRO A 171 -19.44 4.11 -7.80
N ARG A 172 -18.24 4.40 -8.32
CA ARG A 172 -17.00 3.71 -8.03
C ARG A 172 -16.62 3.85 -6.56
N ASP A 173 -17.16 3.00 -5.69
CA ASP A 173 -16.73 2.91 -4.30
C ASP A 173 -15.54 1.97 -4.20
N CYS A 174 -14.42 2.35 -4.81
CA CYS A 174 -13.14 1.70 -4.51
C CYS A 174 -12.89 1.85 -3.01
N PRO A 175 -12.74 0.76 -2.24
CA PRO A 175 -12.42 0.88 -0.82
C PRO A 175 -11.12 1.68 -0.66
N PRO A 176 -11.03 2.63 0.29
CA PRO A 176 -9.81 3.38 0.52
C PRO A 176 -8.66 2.44 0.91
N CYS A 177 -7.45 2.74 0.44
CA CYS A 177 -6.27 2.00 0.87
C CYS A 177 -6.01 2.22 2.36
N ALA A 178 -5.75 1.12 3.08
CA ALA A 178 -5.29 1.14 4.45
C ALA A 178 -4.18 0.10 4.64
N CYS A 179 -3.41 0.25 5.70
CA CYS A 179 -2.36 -0.69 6.09
C CYS A 179 -2.70 -1.22 7.48
N VAL A 180 -2.74 -2.55 7.61
CA VAL A 180 -2.99 -3.21 8.89
C VAL A 180 -1.68 -3.82 9.39
N PRO A 181 -1.21 -3.47 10.60
CA PRO A 181 -0.04 -4.11 11.20
C PRO A 181 -0.27 -5.61 11.35
N ASP A 182 0.67 -6.42 10.87
CA ASP A 182 0.62 -7.88 10.95
C ASP A 182 1.69 -8.48 11.87
N ALA A 183 2.85 -7.82 11.99
CA ALA A 183 3.92 -8.16 12.92
C ALA A 183 4.30 -6.96 13.80
N LYS A 184 4.61 -7.23 15.06
CA LYS A 184 5.08 -6.22 16.01
C LYS A 184 6.56 -5.92 15.80
N SER A 185 6.93 -4.67 16.04
CA SER A 185 8.28 -4.17 15.95
C SER A 185 9.07 -4.48 17.22
N LEU A 186 10.33 -4.86 17.05
CA LEU A 186 11.28 -5.20 18.10
C LEU A 186 12.54 -4.37 17.88
N CYS A 187 12.56 -3.19 18.49
CA CYS A 187 13.63 -2.23 18.29
C CYS A 187 14.13 -1.67 19.62
N TYR A 188 15.45 -1.72 19.80
CA TYR A 188 16.12 -1.08 20.92
C TYR A 188 17.56 -0.75 20.56
N ALA A 189 18.04 0.35 21.14
CA ALA A 189 19.35 0.90 20.86
C ALA A 189 20.04 1.30 22.15
N THR A 190 21.37 1.32 22.13
CA THR A 190 22.20 1.88 23.19
C THR A 190 22.63 3.27 22.79
N VAL A 191 22.21 4.28 23.54
CA VAL A 191 22.60 5.68 23.36
C VAL A 191 23.72 6.01 24.33
N SER A 192 24.83 6.52 23.80
CA SER A 192 25.99 6.98 24.57
C SER A 192 26.07 8.49 24.55
N VAL A 193 26.46 9.08 25.68
CA VAL A 193 26.60 10.53 25.86
C VAL A 193 27.99 10.87 26.38
N TYR A 194 28.51 12.01 25.92
CA TYR A 194 29.91 12.39 26.07
C TYR A 194 30.03 13.85 26.48
N GLU A 195 31.09 14.16 27.21
CA GLU A 195 31.43 15.52 27.62
C GLU A 195 32.12 16.30 26.49
N ASP A 196 32.93 15.63 25.67
CA ASP A 196 33.55 16.23 24.50
C ASP A 196 32.57 16.31 23.32
N ARG A 197 33.01 16.92 22.23
CA ARG A 197 32.19 17.12 21.02
C ARG A 197 32.48 16.08 19.93
N ALA A 198 33.26 15.05 20.24
CA ALA A 198 33.85 14.11 19.29
C ALA A 198 33.56 12.64 19.64
N CYS A 199 32.65 12.39 20.58
CA CYS A 199 32.34 11.06 21.11
C CYS A 199 33.59 10.29 21.56
N GLY A 200 34.54 11.01 22.17
CA GLY A 200 35.79 10.41 22.63
C GLY A 200 35.53 9.43 23.77
N ALA A 201 36.00 8.19 23.62
CA ALA A 201 35.78 7.13 24.61
C ALA A 201 36.27 7.50 26.02
N SER A 202 37.33 8.31 26.14
CA SER A 202 37.89 8.79 27.42
C SER A 202 37.03 9.86 28.10
N ARG A 203 36.05 10.45 27.39
CA ARG A 203 35.12 11.48 27.87
C ARG A 203 33.67 11.01 27.83
N ARG A 204 33.45 9.70 27.77
CA ARG A 204 32.11 9.12 27.85
C ARG A 204 31.57 9.27 29.27
N ILE A 205 30.40 9.88 29.40
CA ILE A 205 29.69 10.05 30.66
C ILE A 205 28.99 8.74 31.03
N GLY A 206 28.31 8.14 30.05
CA GLY A 206 27.62 6.87 30.20
C GLY A 206 26.90 6.45 28.92
N ALA A 207 26.24 5.32 29.01
CA ALA A 207 25.41 4.77 27.94
C ALA A 207 24.19 4.11 28.55
N GLN A 208 23.07 4.18 27.84
CA GLN A 208 21.81 3.61 28.30
C GLN A 208 21.04 3.01 27.14
N ARG A 209 20.43 1.86 27.40
CA ARG A 209 19.56 1.19 26.44
C ARG A 209 18.15 1.76 26.52
N VAL A 210 17.55 1.96 25.36
CA VAL A 210 16.22 2.51 25.17
C VAL A 210 15.42 1.60 24.24
N TYR A 211 14.16 1.37 24.58
CA TYR A 211 13.31 0.38 23.94
C TYR A 211 12.13 1.04 23.25
N PHE A 212 11.67 0.43 22.16
CA PHE A 212 10.40 0.76 21.53
C PHE A 212 9.23 0.38 22.45
N GLY A 213 8.28 1.30 22.64
CA GLY A 213 7.09 1.08 23.47
C GLY A 213 7.28 1.31 24.98
N GLU A 214 8.43 1.84 25.40
CA GLU A 214 8.73 2.23 26.79
C GLU A 214 8.85 3.76 26.93
N GLU A 215 9.02 4.27 28.16
CA GLU A 215 9.07 5.72 28.46
C GLU A 215 10.43 6.38 28.16
N GLY A 216 11.41 5.61 27.70
CA GLY A 216 12.79 6.05 27.52
C GLY A 216 13.67 5.67 28.71
N ALA A 217 14.76 6.40 28.95
CA ALA A 217 15.68 6.09 30.01
C ALA A 217 16.30 7.33 30.67
N CYS A 218 16.77 7.13 31.90
CA CYS A 218 17.43 8.15 32.70
C CYS A 218 18.86 7.72 33.06
N LEU A 219 19.82 8.56 32.71
CA LEU A 219 21.22 8.38 33.08
C LEU A 219 21.60 9.43 34.15
N PRO A 220 21.94 9.02 35.37
CA PRO A 220 22.48 9.94 36.37
C PRO A 220 23.85 10.44 35.90
N ALA A 221 24.05 11.75 35.95
CA ALA A 221 25.33 12.40 35.68
C ALA A 221 25.96 12.86 37.00
N GLY A 222 27.27 12.64 37.13
CA GLY A 222 28.04 13.18 38.26
C GLY A 222 28.13 14.70 38.22
N GLU A 223 28.43 15.32 39.36
CA GLU A 223 28.62 16.77 39.43
C GLU A 223 29.74 17.23 38.51
N GLY A 224 29.55 18.38 37.86
CA GLY A 224 30.59 19.01 37.05
C GLY A 224 30.77 18.45 35.65
N LEU A 225 29.88 17.58 35.16
CA LEU A 225 29.94 17.03 33.81
C LEU A 225 29.08 17.84 32.83
N GLY A 226 29.67 18.29 31.72
CA GLY A 226 28.91 18.89 30.61
C GLY A 226 28.44 17.85 29.59
N LEU A 227 27.50 18.22 28.72
CA LEU A 227 27.15 17.43 27.52
C LEU A 227 27.72 18.10 26.28
N GLY A 228 28.50 17.36 25.50
CA GLY A 228 29.15 17.86 24.28
C GLY A 228 28.78 17.08 23.03
N SER A 229 28.52 15.78 23.13
CA SER A 229 28.06 14.96 22.00
C SER A 229 27.30 13.71 22.45
N LEU A 230 26.65 13.06 21.50
CA LEU A 230 26.00 11.77 21.67
C LEU A 230 26.24 10.86 20.45
N SER A 231 26.17 9.56 20.66
CA SER A 231 26.16 8.50 19.63
C SER A 231 25.10 7.46 19.98
N ALA A 232 24.65 6.67 19.02
CA ALA A 232 23.80 5.54 19.29
C ALA A 232 24.15 4.36 18.38
N GLU A 233 23.88 3.16 18.89
CA GLU A 233 24.06 1.91 18.15
C GLU A 233 22.80 1.05 18.33
N TRP A 234 22.31 0.48 17.24
CA TRP A 234 21.22 -0.47 17.29
C TRP A 234 21.71 -1.78 17.90
N ASP A 235 21.14 -2.16 19.04
CA ASP A 235 21.28 -3.52 19.55
C ASP A 235 20.37 -4.48 18.77
N LEU A 236 19.15 -4.02 18.44
CA LEU A 236 18.19 -4.70 17.58
C LEU A 236 17.36 -3.69 16.78
N ASN A 237 17.30 -3.88 15.47
CA ASN A 237 16.49 -3.07 14.55
C ASN A 237 15.64 -4.00 13.68
N GLN A 238 14.51 -4.45 14.23
CA GLN A 238 13.52 -5.27 13.54
C GLN A 238 12.18 -4.52 13.51
N PRO A 239 11.97 -3.63 12.54
CA PRO A 239 10.66 -3.02 12.36
C PRO A 239 9.63 -4.09 12.03
N GLY A 240 8.36 -3.82 12.35
CA GLY A 240 7.26 -4.74 12.10
C GLY A 240 6.96 -4.88 10.60
N SER A 241 5.75 -5.34 10.29
CA SER A 241 5.26 -5.35 8.93
C SER A 241 3.79 -4.98 8.88
N CYS A 242 3.31 -4.67 7.68
CA CYS A 242 1.91 -4.35 7.43
C CYS A 242 1.43 -4.97 6.13
N THR A 243 0.20 -5.46 6.17
CA THR A 243 -0.51 -5.96 5.00
C THR A 243 -1.42 -4.85 4.45
N PRO A 244 -1.36 -4.53 3.14
CA PRO A 244 -2.28 -3.60 2.51
C PRO A 244 -3.69 -4.18 2.45
N VAL A 245 -4.69 -3.34 2.73
CA VAL A 245 -6.11 -3.66 2.59
C VAL A 245 -6.84 -2.54 1.85
N GLY A 246 -7.99 -2.87 1.26
CA GLY A 246 -8.70 -1.95 0.39
C GLY A 246 -8.14 -1.94 -1.02
N GLY A 247 -8.55 -0.96 -1.83
CA GLY A 247 -8.34 -1.05 -3.28
C GLY A 247 -8.99 -2.30 -3.85
N GLY A 248 -8.58 -2.72 -5.04
CA GLY A 248 -9.19 -3.88 -5.70
C GLY A 248 -10.57 -3.51 -6.26
N GLY A 249 -10.57 -3.19 -7.54
CA GLY A 249 -11.76 -2.79 -8.28
C GLY A 249 -12.41 -3.97 -8.95
N PRO A 250 -13.56 -3.77 -9.61
CA PRO A 250 -14.27 -4.87 -10.25
C PRO A 250 -13.30 -5.65 -11.16
N ASN A 251 -13.37 -6.98 -11.05
CA ASN A 251 -12.56 -7.89 -11.86
C ASN A 251 -12.67 -7.52 -13.34
N LYS A 252 -11.59 -7.74 -14.08
CA LYS A 252 -11.64 -7.77 -15.54
C LYS A 252 -12.66 -8.84 -15.93
N VAL A 253 -13.60 -8.47 -16.78
CA VAL A 253 -14.57 -9.36 -17.40
C VAL A 253 -14.16 -9.53 -18.86
N THR A 254 -14.01 -10.77 -19.30
CA THR A 254 -13.83 -11.07 -20.72
C THR A 254 -15.19 -11.23 -21.41
N LEU A 255 -15.34 -10.64 -22.58
CA LEU A 255 -16.36 -10.97 -23.57
C LEU A 255 -15.71 -11.64 -24.77
N CYS A 256 -16.24 -12.78 -25.17
CA CYS A 256 -15.76 -13.54 -26.31
C CYS A 256 -16.72 -13.36 -27.47
N CYS A 257 -16.26 -12.70 -28.52
CA CYS A 257 -17.07 -12.31 -29.67
C CYS A 257 -16.74 -13.16 -30.90
N LEU A 258 -17.71 -13.29 -31.79
CA LEU A 258 -17.43 -13.74 -33.14
C LEU A 258 -16.51 -12.73 -33.85
N PRO A 259 -15.55 -13.21 -34.68
CA PRO A 259 -14.71 -12.33 -35.47
C PRO A 259 -15.55 -11.40 -36.34
N GLU A 260 -15.04 -10.17 -36.49
CA GLU A 260 -15.63 -9.18 -37.39
C GLU A 260 -15.78 -9.77 -38.80
N PRO A 261 -16.95 -9.59 -39.45
CA PRO A 261 -17.08 -9.97 -40.85
C PRO A 261 -16.10 -9.14 -41.70
N ASP A 262 -15.30 -9.81 -42.52
CA ASP A 262 -14.29 -9.19 -43.39
C ASP A 262 -14.88 -7.96 -44.12
N GLY A 263 -14.33 -6.77 -43.83
CA GLY A 263 -14.69 -5.51 -44.50
C GLY A 263 -15.56 -4.53 -43.69
N ALA A 264 -15.87 -4.79 -42.42
CA ALA A 264 -16.58 -3.82 -41.57
C ALA A 264 -15.61 -2.87 -40.85
N THR A 265 -15.01 -1.92 -41.58
CA THR A 265 -14.37 -0.76 -40.94
C THR A 265 -15.45 0.16 -40.36
N ALA A 266 -15.42 0.39 -39.04
CA ALA A 266 -16.24 1.41 -38.40
C ALA A 266 -15.79 2.80 -38.85
N GLN A 267 -16.72 3.59 -39.40
CA GLN A 267 -16.59 5.04 -39.54
C GLN A 267 -17.15 5.74 -38.30
#